data_AF-A0A349Z572-F1
#
_entry.id   AF-A0A349Z572-F1
#
_cell.length_a   1.000
_cell.length_b   1.000
_cell.length_c   1.000
_cell.angle_alpha   90.00
_cell.angle_beta   90.00
_cell.angle_gamma   90.00
#
_symmetry.space_group_name_H-M   'P 1'
#
loop_
_entity.id
_entity.type
_entity.pdbx_description
1 polymer ?
#
loop_
_entity_poly.entity_id
_entity_poly.type
_entity_poly.pdbx_seq_one_letter_code
_entity_poly.pdbx_strand_id
1 'polypeptide(L)'
;AAMAEQADAESESEGGDDDGVRVAELDELSDDAPITQEEKKKLDTILDIPVTISMEVGRSQISIRNLLQLNQGSVVELDRVAGEPLDVLVNGTLIAHGEVV
;
A
#
# COMPACT_ATOMS: atom_id res chain seq x y z
N ALA A 1 -41.58 51.26 -14.69
CA ALA A 1 -41.56 51.61 -16.13
C ALA A 1 -40.10 51.51 -16.57
N ALA A 2 -39.73 50.38 -17.21
CA ALA A 2 -39.65 50.19 -18.68
C ALA A 2 -38.25 50.66 -19.17
N MET A 3 -37.25 49.80 -19.45
CA MET A 3 -37.15 48.70 -20.43
C MET A 3 -36.99 49.20 -21.88
N ALA A 4 -36.13 48.49 -22.63
CA ALA A 4 -35.74 48.62 -24.06
C ALA A 4 -34.55 49.58 -24.32
N GLU A 5 -33.58 49.30 -25.20
CA GLU A 5 -33.61 48.47 -26.40
C GLU A 5 -32.19 48.17 -26.92
N GLN A 6 -32.00 46.93 -27.36
CA GLN A 6 -31.08 46.33 -28.33
C GLN A 6 -29.84 47.08 -28.88
N ALA A 7 -28.73 46.35 -28.95
CA ALA A 7 -27.98 46.19 -30.19
C ALA A 7 -27.65 44.71 -30.38
N ASP A 8 -28.16 44.17 -31.47
CA ASP A 8 -28.13 42.78 -31.92
C ASP A 8 -27.01 42.61 -32.97
N ALA A 9 -26.47 41.39 -33.06
CA ALA A 9 -25.62 40.83 -34.14
C ALA A 9 -24.26 41.51 -34.39
N GLU A 10 -23.16 40.82 -34.72
CA GLU A 10 -23.04 39.78 -35.73
C GLU A 10 -21.93 38.76 -35.37
N SER A 11 -22.19 37.53 -35.79
CA SER A 11 -21.37 36.31 -35.76
C SER A 11 -20.23 36.32 -36.79
N GLU A 12 -19.39 35.27 -36.71
CA GLU A 12 -18.32 34.81 -37.62
C GLU A 12 -16.91 35.23 -37.17
N SER A 13 -15.93 34.33 -36.98
CA SER A 13 -15.58 33.21 -37.84
C SER A 13 -14.95 32.06 -37.05
N GLU A 14 -15.35 30.85 -37.44
CA GLU A 14 -14.79 29.55 -37.06
C GLU A 14 -13.31 29.45 -37.44
N GLY A 15 -12.53 28.73 -36.63
CA GLY A 15 -11.16 28.35 -36.94
C GLY A 15 -10.31 28.03 -35.72
N GLY A 16 -10.52 26.87 -35.12
CA GLY A 16 -9.61 26.32 -34.13
C GLY A 16 -10.03 24.90 -33.76
N ASP A 17 -9.24 23.92 -34.19
CA ASP A 17 -9.42 22.48 -33.99
C ASP A 17 -9.88 22.13 -32.56
N ASP A 18 -11.17 21.80 -32.41
CA ASP A 18 -11.68 21.09 -31.22
C ASP A 18 -11.30 19.61 -31.38
N ASP A 19 -10.03 19.31 -31.15
CA ASP A 19 -9.60 17.94 -30.86
C ASP A 19 -10.34 17.54 -29.58
N GLY A 20 -11.37 16.72 -29.75
CA GLY A 20 -12.41 16.45 -28.75
C GLY A 20 -11.88 15.81 -27.46
N VAL A 21 -11.31 16.62 -26.58
CA VAL A 21 -10.93 16.23 -25.23
C VAL A 21 -12.20 16.22 -24.37
N ARG A 22 -12.80 15.04 -24.26
CA ARG A 22 -13.88 14.79 -23.30
C ARG A 22 -13.26 14.50 -21.94
N VAL A 23 -13.56 15.35 -20.96
CA VAL A 23 -13.20 15.10 -19.56
C VAL A 23 -13.87 13.79 -19.13
N ALA A 24 -13.07 12.82 -18.70
CA ALA A 24 -13.59 11.59 -18.13
C ALA A 24 -14.26 11.91 -16.79
N GLU A 25 -15.57 11.68 -16.70
CA GLU A 25 -16.27 11.71 -15.42
C GLU A 25 -15.79 10.53 -14.59
N LEU A 26 -15.14 10.80 -13.46
CA LEU A 26 -14.69 9.79 -12.52
C LEU A 26 -15.82 9.53 -11.53
N ASP A 27 -16.34 8.31 -11.52
CA ASP A 27 -17.31 7.86 -10.52
C ASP A 27 -16.69 7.90 -9.12
N GLU A 28 -17.46 8.41 -8.14
CA GLU A 28 -17.06 8.40 -6.73
C GLU A 28 -17.03 6.95 -6.20
N LEU A 29 -15.86 6.53 -5.72
CA LEU A 29 -15.66 5.20 -5.12
C LEU A 29 -16.52 5.07 -3.86
N SER A 30 -17.56 4.23 -3.94
CA SER A 30 -18.49 3.97 -2.84
C SER A 30 -18.07 2.70 -2.10
N ASP A 31 -17.69 2.80 -0.82
CA ASP A 31 -17.20 1.68 -0.01
C ASP A 31 -18.28 0.65 0.42
N ASP A 32 -19.56 0.90 0.10
CA ASP A 32 -20.69 0.10 0.59
C ASP A 32 -21.22 -0.94 -0.43
N ALA A 33 -20.53 -1.14 -1.55
CA ALA A 33 -20.93 -2.14 -2.53
C ALA A 33 -20.78 -3.55 -1.92
N PRO A 34 -21.87 -4.36 -1.86
CA PRO A 34 -21.78 -5.71 -1.31
C PRO A 34 -20.88 -6.59 -2.18
N ILE A 35 -19.98 -7.31 -1.51
CA ILE A 35 -19.07 -8.27 -2.15
C ILE A 35 -19.91 -9.30 -2.93
N THR A 36 -19.70 -9.42 -4.23
CA THR A 36 -20.41 -10.39 -5.06
C THR A 36 -19.99 -11.81 -4.71
N GLN A 37 -20.83 -12.78 -5.05
CA GLN A 37 -20.51 -14.20 -4.85
C GLN A 37 -19.27 -14.65 -5.62
N GLU A 38 -19.00 -14.05 -6.78
CA GLU A 38 -17.79 -14.32 -7.56
C GLU A 38 -16.52 -13.77 -6.89
N GLU A 39 -16.58 -12.57 -6.33
CA GLU A 39 -15.48 -11.97 -5.57
C GLU A 39 -15.19 -12.76 -4.30
N LYS A 40 -16.23 -13.21 -3.59
CA LYS A 40 -16.07 -14.08 -2.42
C LYS A 40 -15.31 -15.36 -2.76
N LYS A 41 -15.67 -16.03 -3.86
CA LYS A 41 -14.97 -17.23 -4.33
C LYS A 41 -13.49 -16.96 -4.68
N LYS A 42 -13.19 -15.78 -5.24
CA LYS A 42 -11.81 -15.34 -5.50
C LYS A 42 -11.05 -15.10 -4.19
N LEU A 43 -11.67 -14.45 -3.20
CA LEU A 43 -11.08 -14.26 -1.88
C LEU A 43 -10.79 -15.60 -1.19
N ASP A 44 -11.73 -16.55 -1.22
CA ASP A 44 -11.54 -17.87 -0.62
C ASP A 44 -10.27 -18.56 -1.15
N THR A 45 -9.98 -18.40 -2.45
CA THR A 45 -8.74 -18.94 -3.05
C THR A 45 -7.47 -18.25 -2.54
N ILE A 46 -7.54 -16.94 -2.23
CA ILE A 46 -6.40 -16.18 -1.69
C ILE A 46 -6.14 -16.55 -0.23
N LEU A 47 -7.18 -16.84 0.54
CA LEU A 47 -7.06 -17.22 1.95
C LEU A 47 -6.30 -18.54 2.16
N ASP A 48 -6.30 -19.41 1.15
CA ASP A 48 -5.57 -20.69 1.17
C ASP A 48 -4.10 -20.57 0.75
N ILE A 49 -3.62 -19.38 0.38
CA ILE A 49 -2.22 -19.19 -0.03
C ILE A 49 -1.31 -19.30 1.21
N PRO A 50 -0.38 -20.27 1.26
CA PRO A 50 0.53 -20.44 2.39
C PRO A 50 1.52 -19.27 2.47
N VAL A 51 1.81 -18.83 3.69
CA VAL A 51 2.81 -17.78 3.97
C VAL A 51 3.84 -18.24 4.99
N THR A 52 5.06 -17.73 4.87
CA THR A 52 6.12 -18.00 5.84
C THR A 52 6.01 -16.99 6.99
N ILE A 53 5.77 -17.51 8.18
CA ILE A 53 5.81 -16.74 9.43
C ILE A 53 7.17 -16.99 10.10
N SER A 54 7.87 -15.92 10.45
CA SER A 54 9.12 -15.97 11.18
C SER A 54 9.04 -15.12 12.44
N MET A 55 9.65 -15.60 13.53
CA MET A 55 9.81 -14.82 14.76
C MET A 55 11.28 -14.42 14.93
N GLU A 56 11.53 -13.13 15.15
CA GLU A 56 12.89 -12.60 15.32
C GLU A 56 13.16 -12.24 16.79
N VAL A 57 14.29 -12.75 17.30
CA VAL A 57 14.81 -12.40 18.63
C VAL A 57 15.49 -11.03 18.64
N GLY A 58 16.09 -10.62 17.52
CA GLY A 58 16.77 -9.34 17.40
C GLY A 58 17.70 -9.32 16.19
N ARG A 59 18.23 -8.14 15.88
CA ARG A 59 19.15 -7.92 14.77
C ARG A 59 20.47 -7.38 15.30
N SER A 60 21.52 -7.45 14.50
CA SER A 60 22.79 -6.83 14.84
C SER A 60 23.49 -6.41 13.56
N GLN A 61 24.04 -5.20 13.56
CA GLN A 61 24.86 -4.73 12.45
C GLN A 61 26.34 -4.89 12.81
N ILE A 62 27.03 -5.76 12.08
CA ILE A 62 28.46 -5.98 12.24
C ILE A 62 29.21 -5.73 10.93
N SER A 63 30.47 -5.29 11.03
CA SER A 63 31.30 -5.12 9.83
C SER A 63 31.59 -6.47 9.17
N ILE A 64 31.75 -6.47 7.84
CA ILE A 64 32.10 -7.68 7.06
C ILE A 64 33.37 -8.33 7.62
N ARG A 65 34.34 -7.53 8.06
CA ARG A 65 35.57 -8.03 8.70
C ARG A 65 35.26 -8.86 9.95
N ASN A 66 34.41 -8.36 10.84
CA ASN A 66 34.04 -9.05 12.07
C ASN A 66 33.20 -10.30 11.77
N LEU A 67 32.30 -10.24 10.77
CA LEU A 67 31.51 -11.38 10.32
C LEU A 67 32.40 -12.54 9.85
N LEU A 68 33.44 -12.26 9.04
CA LEU A 68 34.38 -13.28 8.56
C LEU A 68 35.30 -13.84 9.66
N GLN A 69 35.37 -13.18 10.82
CA GLN A 69 36.14 -13.62 11.98
C GLN A 69 35.31 -14.44 12.98
N LEU A 70 34.00 -14.58 12.76
CA LEU A 70 33.15 -15.41 13.61
C LEU A 70 33.56 -16.88 13.48
N ASN A 71 33.70 -17.52 14.63
CA ASN A 71 34.06 -18.93 14.74
C ASN A 71 33.14 -19.61 15.76
N GLN A 72 33.27 -20.92 15.90
CA GLN A 72 32.56 -21.64 16.95
C GLN A 72 32.89 -21.02 18.32
N GLY A 73 31.85 -20.66 19.08
CA GLY A 73 31.99 -20.02 20.39
C GLY A 73 32.00 -18.48 20.36
N SER A 74 31.92 -17.84 19.19
CA SER A 74 31.71 -16.40 19.12
C SER A 74 30.32 -16.02 19.65
N VAL A 75 30.24 -14.93 20.42
CA VAL A 75 29.00 -14.35 20.95
C VAL A 75 28.74 -13.05 20.21
N VAL A 76 27.52 -12.88 19.69
CA VAL A 76 27.07 -11.66 19.01
C VAL A 76 25.94 -11.06 19.81
N GLU A 77 26.15 -9.82 20.27
CA GLU A 77 25.11 -9.04 20.93
C GLU A 77 24.09 -8.55 19.88
N LEU A 78 22.82 -8.62 20.24
CA LEU A 78 21.70 -8.15 19.42
C LEU A 78 21.25 -6.77 19.91
N ASP A 79 20.55 -6.03 19.06
CA ASP A 79 20.02 -4.68 19.32
C ASP A 79 18.84 -4.66 20.31
N ARG A 80 18.36 -5.84 20.72
CA ARG A 80 17.19 -6.00 21.57
C ARG A 80 17.54 -6.28 23.03
N VAL A 81 16.79 -5.67 23.94
CA VAL A 81 16.91 -5.91 25.39
C VAL A 81 16.14 -7.18 25.79
N ALA A 82 16.71 -7.95 26.71
CA ALA A 82 16.04 -9.14 27.25
C ALA A 82 14.71 -8.78 27.94
N GLY A 83 13.66 -9.54 27.63
CA GLY A 83 12.31 -9.34 28.17
C GLY A 83 11.38 -8.53 27.28
N GLU A 84 11.86 -7.99 26.16
CA GLU A 84 10.99 -7.36 25.15
C GLU A 84 10.29 -8.42 24.28
N PRO A 85 9.03 -8.20 23.87
CA PRO A 85 8.26 -9.16 23.07
C PRO A 85 8.84 -9.29 21.65
N LEU A 86 9.01 -10.52 21.17
CA LEU A 86 9.57 -10.92 19.87
C LEU A 86 8.79 -10.34 18.69
N ASP A 87 9.49 -10.00 17.60
CA ASP A 87 8.85 -9.55 16.36
C ASP A 87 8.30 -10.75 15.59
N VAL A 88 7.07 -10.64 15.10
CA VAL A 88 6.45 -11.62 14.21
C VAL A 88 6.36 -11.02 12.82
N LEU A 89 7.03 -11.67 11.86
CA LEU A 89 7.08 -11.24 10.48
C LEU A 89 6.38 -12.23 9.57
N VAL A 90 5.70 -11.71 8.55
CA VAL A 90 5.15 -12.46 7.42
C VAL A 90 5.87 -11.99 6.17
N ASN A 91 6.58 -12.89 5.48
CA ASN A 91 7.38 -12.54 4.29
C ASN A 91 8.29 -11.30 4.51
N GLY A 92 8.86 -11.16 5.70
CA GLY A 92 9.74 -10.04 6.07
C GLY A 92 9.02 -8.74 6.47
N THR A 93 7.69 -8.71 6.48
CA THR A 93 6.90 -7.57 6.98
C THR A 93 6.50 -7.79 8.43
N LEU A 94 6.81 -6.85 9.32
CA LEU A 94 6.39 -6.90 10.72
C LEU A 94 4.85 -6.79 10.82
N ILE A 95 4.22 -7.77 11.45
CA ILE A 95 2.75 -7.81 11.61
C ILE A 95 2.29 -7.78 13.06
N ALA A 96 3.14 -8.23 13.99
CA ALA A 96 2.78 -8.37 15.41
C ALA A 96 4.02 -8.46 16.30
N HIS A 97 3.80 -8.39 17.60
CA HIS A 97 4.77 -8.73 18.63
C HIS A 97 4.21 -9.89 19.47
N GLY A 98 5.07 -10.80 19.92
CA GLY A 98 4.68 -12.00 20.66
C GLY A 98 5.64 -12.34 21.81
N GLU A 99 5.14 -13.05 22.80
CA GLU A 99 5.93 -13.56 23.92
C GLU A 99 6.12 -15.08 23.79
N VAL A 100 7.21 -15.61 24.35
CA VAL A 100 7.45 -17.05 24.44
C VAL A 100 6.72 -17.58 25.68
N VAL A 101 5.79 -18.53 25.48
CA VAL A 101 5.00 -19.18 26.54
C VAL A 101 5.61 -20.50 27.03
#